data_AF-A0A822BMN8-F1
#
_entry.id   AF-A0A822BMN8-F1
#
_cell.length_a   1.000
_cell.length_b   1.000
_cell.length_c   1.000
_cell.angle_alpha   90.00
_cell.angle_beta   90.00
_cell.angle_gamma   90.00
#
_symmetry.space_group_name_H-M   'P 1'
#
loop_
_entity.id
_entity.type
_entity.pdbx_description
1 polymer ?
#
loop_
_entity_poly.entity_id
_entity_poly.type
_entity_poly.pdbx_seq_one_letter_code
_entity_poly.pdbx_strand_id
1 'polypeptide(L)' 'MKTETLLELYMSDNTIESIPEEIVHMINLQTIDLSNNQFLKFPDTLVLLEQLTTFIYSQEHGIHINKLSVCRKRR' A
#
# COMPACT_ATOMS: atom_id res chain seq x y z
N MET A 1 1.23 -21.54 -13.16
CA MET A 1 0.35 -20.98 -12.13
C MET A 1 -0.17 -19.66 -12.67
N LYS A 2 -1.48 -19.45 -12.69
CA LYS A 2 -2.12 -18.24 -13.22
C LYS A 2 -1.80 -17.14 -12.21
N THR A 3 -0.81 -16.29 -12.47
CA THR A 3 -0.57 -15.12 -11.64
C THR A 3 -1.76 -14.19 -11.89
N GLU A 4 -2.66 -14.10 -10.90
CA GLU A 4 -3.79 -13.21 -10.98
C GLU A 4 -3.25 -11.79 -11.20
N THR A 5 -3.58 -11.22 -12.35
CA THR A 5 -3.17 -9.87 -12.75
C THR A 5 -4.04 -8.87 -12.02
N LEU A 6 -3.94 -8.84 -10.69
CA LEU A 6 -4.74 -7.95 -9.88
C LEU A 6 -4.32 -6.50 -10.16
N LEU A 7 -5.26 -5.70 -10.66
CA LEU A 7 -5.06 -4.29 -10.96
C LEU A 7 -5.42 -3.40 -9.77
N GLU A 8 -6.39 -3.83 -8.97
CA GLU A 8 -6.95 -3.05 -7.87
C GLU A 8 -7.10 -3.94 -6.64
N LEU A 9 -6.64 -3.45 -5.49
CA LEU A 9 -6.71 -4.14 -4.21
C LEU A 9 -7.37 -3.23 -3.17
N TYR A 10 -8.57 -3.59 -2.73
CA TYR A 10 -9.31 -2.85 -1.71
C TYR A 10 -9.25 -3.62 -0.39
N MET A 11 -8.61 -3.04 0.62
CA MET A 11 -8.51 -3.60 1.98
C MET A 11 -8.84 -2.53 3.04
N SER A 12 -9.73 -1.61 2.71
CA SER A 12 -10.20 -0.59 3.65
C SER A 12 -10.92 -1.22 4.85
N ASP A 13 -10.94 -0.51 5.98
CA ASP A 13 -11.71 -0.88 7.18
C ASP A 13 -11.35 -2.26 7.76
N ASN A 14 -10.05 -2.57 7.79
CA ASN A 14 -9.52 -3.79 8.38
C ASN A 14 -8.59 -3.48 9.57
N THR A 15 -8.03 -4.52 10.17
CA THR A 15 -7.05 -4.38 11.27
C THR A 15 -5.62 -4.68 10.79
N ILE A 16 -5.28 -4.28 9.56
CA ILE A 16 -3.97 -4.58 8.98
C ILE A 16 -2.91 -3.67 9.60
N GLU A 17 -1.86 -4.29 10.14
CA GLU A 17 -0.75 -3.57 10.80
C GLU A 17 0.50 -3.48 9.91
N SER A 18 0.61 -4.34 8.90
CA SER A 18 1.74 -4.37 7.95
C SER A 18 1.35 -5.00 6.63
N ILE A 19 2.06 -4.63 5.55
CA ILE A 19 1.95 -5.28 4.24
C ILE A 19 3.14 -6.25 4.09
N PRO A 20 2.90 -7.51 3.65
CA PRO A 20 3.96 -8.47 3.38
C PRO A 20 4.91 -8.00 2.27
N GLU A 21 6.17 -8.43 2.31
CA GLU A 21 7.16 -8.08 1.27
C GLU A 21 6.76 -8.68 -0.08
N GLU A 22 6.03 -9.79 -0.09
CA GLU A 22 5.53 -10.48 -1.27
C GLU A 22 4.55 -9.64 -2.11
N ILE A 23 4.04 -8.52 -1.59
CA ILE A 23 3.23 -7.57 -2.35
C ILE A 23 3.93 -7.13 -3.64
N VAL A 24 5.27 -7.11 -3.66
CA VAL A 24 6.09 -6.75 -4.83
C VAL A 24 5.85 -7.63 -6.06
N HIS A 25 5.32 -8.85 -5.87
CA HIS A 25 4.97 -9.74 -6.98
C HIS A 25 3.69 -9.32 -7.69
N MET A 26 2.93 -8.39 -7.13
CA MET A 26 1.74 -7.80 -7.76
C MET A 26 2.15 -6.72 -8.77
N ILE A 27 2.94 -7.12 -9.77
CA ILE A 27 3.59 -6.23 -10.74
C ILE A 27 2.62 -5.37 -11.55
N ASN A 28 1.35 -5.78 -11.64
CA ASN A 28 0.31 -5.07 -12.39
C ASN A 28 -0.60 -4.22 -11.49
N LEU A 29 -0.37 -4.18 -10.18
CA LEU A 29 -1.23 -3.45 -9.24
C LEU A 29 -1.11 -1.95 -9.49
N GLN A 30 -2.25 -1.33 -9.77
CA GLN A 30 -2.37 0.10 -10.09
C GLN A 30 -3.01 0.88 -8.94
N THR A 31 -3.98 0.28 -8.26
CA THR A 31 -4.71 0.90 -7.16
C THR A 31 -4.65 0.03 -5.92
N ILE A 32 -4.31 0.64 -4.78
CA ILE A 32 -4.45 -0.01 -3.48
C ILE A 32 -5.11 0.93 -2.48
N ASP A 33 -6.13 0.43 -1.80
CA ASP A 33 -6.81 1.13 -0.71
C ASP A 33 -6.54 0.42 0.61
N LEU A 34 -5.82 1.12 1.48
CA LEU A 34 -5.45 0.71 2.84
C LEU A 34 -6.06 1.63 3.90
N SER A 35 -7.08 2.42 3.54
CA SER A 35 -7.76 3.33 4.47
C SER A 35 -8.31 2.59 5.70
N ASN A 36 -8.35 3.28 6.83
CA ASN A 36 -8.94 2.81 8.08
C ASN A 36 -8.37 1.46 8.55
N ASN A 37 -7.04 1.36 8.57
CA ASN A 37 -6.31 0.21 9.09
C ASN A 37 -5.51 0.57 10.36
N GLN A 38 -4.54 -0.27 10.74
CA GLN A 38 -3.77 -0.15 11.99
C GLN A 38 -2.25 -0.19 11.75
N PHE A 39 -1.79 0.22 10.57
CA PHE A 39 -0.35 0.30 10.26
C PHE A 39 0.46 1.08 11.30
N LEU A 40 1.47 0.40 11.84
CA LEU A 40 2.44 0.97 12.78
C LEU A 40 3.55 1.77 12.07
N LYS A 41 3.73 1.55 10.77
CA LYS A 41 4.68 2.26 9.92
C LYS A 41 4.10 2.44 8.53
N PHE A 42 4.60 3.42 7.79
CA PHE A 42 4.24 3.55 6.38
C PHE A 42 4.67 2.28 5.61
N PRO A 43 3.82 1.74 4.73
CA PRO A 43 4.18 0.58 3.91
C PRO A 43 5.10 1.00 2.74
N ASP A 44 6.37 1.30 3.05
CA ASP A 44 7.39 1.72 2.07
C ASP A 44 7.61 0.68 0.96
N THR A 45 7.22 -0.59 1.16
CA THR A 45 7.31 -1.65 0.14
C THR A 45 6.42 -1.37 -1.08
N LEU A 46 5.35 -0.58 -0.94
CA LEU A 46 4.49 -0.18 -2.07
C LEU A 46 5.21 0.71 -3.09
N VAL A 47 6.36 1.28 -2.73
CA VAL A 47 7.21 2.07 -3.63
C VAL A 47 7.82 1.21 -4.73
N LEU A 48 8.03 -0.09 -4.46
CA LEU A 48 8.59 -1.05 -5.41
C LEU A 48 7.60 -1.46 -6.50
N LEU A 49 6.31 -1.17 -6.33
CA LEU A 49 5.27 -1.47 -7.32
C LEU A 49 5.30 -0.43 -8.44
N GLU A 50 6.03 -0.71 -9.52
CA GLU A 50 6.22 0.24 -10.64
C GLU A 50 4.90 0.76 -11.22
N GLN A 51 3.89 -0.12 -11.33
CA GLN A 51 2.59 0.21 -11.91
C GLN A 51 1.61 0.89 -10.93
N LEU A 52 1.94 1.00 -9.64
CA LEU A 52 1.02 1.58 -8.66
C LEU A 52 0.89 3.09 -8.88
N THR A 53 -0.30 3.54 -9.24
CA THR A 53 -0.62 4.95 -9.55
C THR A 53 -1.50 5.59 -8.48
N THR A 54 -2.34 4.79 -7.83
CA THR A 54 -3.30 5.26 -6.83
C THR A 54 -3.06 4.53 -5.51
N PHE A 55 -2.79 5.30 -4.47
CA PHE A 55 -2.61 4.78 -3.11
C PHE A 55 -3.49 5.58 -2.15
N ILE A 56 -4.49 4.92 -1.58
CA ILE A 56 -5.39 5.50 -0.59
C ILE A 56 -4.95 5.01 0.79
N TYR A 57 -4.61 5.95 1.66
CA TYR A 57 -4.12 5.68 3.01
C TYR A 57 -4.66 6.72 3.98
N SER A 58 -5.42 6.26 4.97
CA SER A 58 -5.92 7.02 6.11
C SER A 58 -5.91 6.11 7.33
N GLN A 59 -5.71 6.68 8.52
CA GLN A 59 -5.62 5.92 9.76
C GLN A 59 -6.38 6.68 10.83
N GLU A 60 -7.45 6.09 11.37
CA GLU A 60 -8.15 6.67 12.52
C GLU A 60 -7.42 6.37 13.83
N HIS A 61 -6.87 5.16 13.95
CA HIS A 61 -6.28 4.65 15.20
C HIS A 61 -4.79 4.27 15.08
N GLY A 62 -4.23 4.23 13.86
CA GLY A 62 -2.81 3.99 13.60
C GLY A 62 -1.92 5.20 13.85
N ILE A 63 -0.59 5.02 13.72
CA ILE A 63 0.35 6.13 13.90
C ILE A 63 0.05 7.22 12.88
N HIS A 64 -0.25 8.43 13.37
CA HIS A 64 -0.36 9.61 12.52
C HIS A 64 1.02 9.98 12.00
N ILE A 65 1.26 9.70 10.72
CA ILE A 65 2.58 9.86 10.10
C ILE A 65 2.80 11.35 9.82
N ASN A 66 3.37 12.06 10.79
CA ASN A 66 3.73 13.48 10.66
C ASN A 66 5.01 13.72 9.83
N LYS A 67 5.62 12.65 9.29
CA LYS A 67 6.87 12.74 8.53
C LYS A 67 6.94 11.63 7.47
N LEU A 68 6.66 11.99 6.22
CA LEU A 68 7.04 11.16 5.09
C LEU A 68 8.55 11.31 4.91
N SER A 69 9.31 10.25 5.18
CA SER A 69 10.72 10.16 4.82
C SER A 69 10.81 10.09 3.29
N VAL A 70 10.76 11.26 2.65
CA VAL A 70 10.93 11.51 1.20
C VAL A 70 10.74 10.26 0.33
N CYS A 71 9.49 9.92 0.03
CA CYS A 71 9.20 8.95 -1.02
C CYS A 71 9.00 9.70 -2.34
N ARG A 72 10.02 9.71 -3.21
CA ARG A 72 9.90 10.25 -4.57
C ARG A 72 9.61 9.11 -5.53
N LYS A 73 8.33 8.91 -5.84
CA LYS A 73 7.95 8.23 -7.08
C LYS A 73 8.00 9.27 -8.19
N ARG A 74 9.11 9.29 -8.95
CA ARG A 74 9.16 10.09 -10.19
C ARG A 74 8.37 9.34 -11.24
N ARG A 75 7.44 10.05 -11.89
CA ARG A 75 6.79 9.60 -13.13
C ARG A 75 7.83 9.24 -14.19
#